data_AF-G5EFS4-F1
#
_entry.id   AF-G5EFS4-F1
#
_cell.length_a   1.000
_cell.length_b   1.000
_cell.length_c   1.000
_cell.angle_alpha   90.00
_cell.angle_beta   90.00
_cell.angle_gamma   90.00
#
_symmetry.space_group_name_H-M   'P 1'
#
loop_
_entity.id
_entity.type
_entity.pdbx_description
1 polymer ?
#
loop_
_entity_poly.entity_id
_entity_poly.type
_entity_poly.pdbx_seq_one_letter_code
_entity_poly.pdbx_strand_id
1 'polypeptide(L)'
;MKRIADEELVREERAEESTQKWLQDAKFQEILGADSSHKSLFVLLSHPDGSQGILLANKSPFSEEKSDIEKLLATAQLQEISRNDIFGSYNIEIDPKLNLLKSQLIYPINDRLIAKYRQEEKFVIRETPELYETVTRPYIEKYQLNLNWVYNCLEKRSEVDKIVFEDPDNENGFVLLQDIKWDGKTLENLYVLAICHRHGLKSVRDLTGDDLEMLYNMRDKSLEAINQKYGLKTDQIKCYFHYQPSFYHLHVHFINLKYDAPASTTMSAILLDDVINNLELNPEHYKKSTLTFTRKNGDKLMEMFREALKN
;
A
#
# COMPACT_ATOMS: atom_id res chain seq x y z
N MET A 1 -37.50 4.30 -20.50
CA MET A 1 -36.09 4.73 -20.31
C MET A 1 -36.00 6.15 -19.77
N LYS A 2 -36.51 7.19 -20.46
CA LYS A 2 -36.41 8.59 -19.99
C LYS A 2 -36.92 8.83 -18.55
N ARG A 3 -38.09 8.28 -18.22
CA ARG A 3 -38.71 8.42 -16.88
C ARG A 3 -37.93 7.76 -15.73
N ILE A 4 -37.18 6.68 -16.01
CA ILE A 4 -36.34 6.02 -15.00
C ILE A 4 -35.07 6.84 -14.75
N ALA A 5 -34.46 7.37 -15.81
CA ALA A 5 -33.31 8.26 -15.71
C ALA A 5 -33.66 9.56 -14.95
N ASP A 6 -34.84 10.14 -15.20
CA ASP A 6 -35.29 11.34 -14.47
C ASP A 6 -35.53 11.05 -12.97
N GLU A 7 -36.06 9.87 -12.61
CA GLU A 7 -36.25 9.46 -11.21
C GLU A 7 -34.93 9.19 -10.49
N GLU A 8 -33.93 8.65 -11.18
CA GLU A 8 -32.59 8.39 -10.65
C GLU A 8 -31.86 9.71 -10.38
N LEU A 9 -31.93 10.67 -11.31
CA LEU A 9 -31.33 12.00 -11.16
C LEU A 9 -31.91 12.76 -9.97
N VAL A 10 -33.25 12.74 -9.81
CA VAL A 10 -33.92 13.38 -8.66
C VAL A 10 -33.56 12.72 -7.32
N ARG A 11 -33.27 11.41 -7.31
CA ARG A 11 -32.80 10.71 -6.09
C ARG A 11 -31.36 11.11 -5.75
N GLU A 12 -30.48 11.22 -6.73
CA GLU A 12 -29.10 11.66 -6.55
C GLU A 12 -29.04 13.10 -6.02
N GLU A 13 -29.79 14.02 -6.62
CA GLU A 13 -29.88 15.42 -6.16
C GLU A 13 -30.36 15.51 -4.70
N ARG A 14 -31.39 14.73 -4.32
CA ARG A 14 -31.87 14.69 -2.93
C ARG A 14 -30.85 14.11 -1.96
N ALA A 15 -30.09 13.09 -2.38
CA ALA A 15 -29.04 12.52 -1.56
C ALA A 15 -27.89 13.51 -1.35
N GLU A 16 -27.51 14.25 -2.39
CA GLU A 16 -26.51 15.32 -2.31
C GLU A 16 -26.96 16.46 -1.41
N GLU A 17 -28.20 16.95 -1.55
CA GLU A 17 -28.76 17.97 -0.64
C GLU A 17 -28.77 17.52 0.82
N SER A 18 -29.17 16.26 1.08
CA SER A 18 -29.15 15.69 2.43
C SER A 18 -27.74 15.59 2.99
N THR A 19 -26.76 15.25 2.16
CA THR A 19 -25.34 15.16 2.54
C THR A 19 -24.75 16.53 2.81
N GLN A 20 -25.05 17.49 1.95
CA GLN A 20 -24.64 18.88 2.08
C GLN A 20 -25.15 19.47 3.39
N LYS A 21 -26.41 19.20 3.74
CA LYS A 21 -26.99 19.67 4.99
C LYS A 21 -26.35 19.02 6.22
N TRP A 22 -26.15 17.70 6.21
CA TRP A 22 -25.45 17.00 7.30
C TRP A 22 -24.05 17.59 7.52
N LEU A 23 -23.29 17.83 6.44
CA LEU A 23 -21.96 18.42 6.53
C LEU A 23 -21.96 19.86 7.05
N GLN A 24 -22.95 20.68 6.68
CA GLN A 24 -23.08 22.05 7.17
C GLN A 24 -23.36 22.13 8.68
N ASP A 25 -24.12 21.18 9.21
CA ASP A 25 -24.46 21.10 10.63
C ASP A 25 -23.39 20.36 11.47
N ALA A 26 -22.51 19.59 10.81
CA ALA A 26 -21.42 18.87 11.44
C ALA A 26 -20.35 19.83 12.04
N LYS A 27 -19.75 19.39 13.14
CA LYS A 27 -18.69 20.11 13.86
C LYS A 27 -17.42 19.29 13.89
N PHE A 28 -16.30 19.99 13.74
CA PHE A 28 -14.98 19.41 13.99
C PHE A 28 -14.92 18.80 15.39
N GLN A 29 -14.43 17.55 15.47
CA GLN A 29 -14.16 16.86 16.72
C GLN A 29 -12.66 16.63 16.91
N GLU A 30 -11.99 16.02 15.91
CA GLU A 30 -10.57 15.67 16.01
C GLU A 30 -9.94 15.45 14.63
N ILE A 31 -8.63 15.61 14.51
CA ILE A 31 -7.86 15.10 13.37
C ILE A 31 -7.48 13.64 13.65
N LEU A 32 -7.99 12.71 12.84
CA LEU A 32 -7.63 11.30 12.92
C LEU A 32 -6.24 11.04 12.35
N GLY A 33 -5.81 11.82 11.35
CA GLY A 33 -4.48 11.72 10.78
C GLY A 33 -4.29 12.66 9.60
N ALA A 34 -3.06 12.72 9.11
CA ALA A 34 -2.65 13.47 7.94
C ALA A 34 -1.54 12.74 7.18
N ASP A 35 -1.58 12.82 5.86
CA ASP A 35 -0.51 12.37 4.98
C ASP A 35 0.02 13.59 4.22
N SER A 36 1.18 14.10 4.65
CA SER A 36 1.80 15.28 4.04
C SER A 36 2.32 14.99 2.63
N SER A 37 2.76 13.76 2.35
CA SER A 37 3.25 13.33 1.03
C SER A 37 2.12 13.32 0.00
N HIS A 38 0.95 12.79 0.39
CA HIS A 38 -0.25 12.75 -0.45
C HIS A 38 -1.17 13.96 -0.29
N LYS A 39 -0.82 14.90 0.60
CA LYS A 39 -1.56 16.13 0.88
C LYS A 39 -3.01 15.83 1.30
N SER A 40 -3.14 14.88 2.22
CA SER A 40 -4.42 14.34 2.72
C SER A 40 -4.63 14.66 4.19
N LEU A 41 -5.88 14.90 4.57
CA LEU A 41 -6.31 15.12 5.95
C LEU A 41 -7.52 14.23 6.27
N PHE A 42 -7.52 13.58 7.44
CA PHE A 42 -8.61 12.74 7.92
C PHE A 42 -9.23 13.39 9.15
N VAL A 43 -10.47 13.85 9.04
CA VAL A 43 -11.13 14.65 10.08
C VAL A 43 -12.31 13.87 10.64
N LEU A 44 -12.35 13.70 11.96
CA LEU A 44 -13.53 13.23 12.67
C LEU A 44 -14.48 14.40 12.93
N LEU A 45 -15.75 14.18 12.59
CA LEU A 45 -16.84 15.12 12.73
C LEU A 45 -17.87 14.57 13.72
N SER A 46 -18.43 15.46 14.53
CA SER A 46 -19.59 15.21 15.38
C SER A 46 -20.81 15.94 14.82
N HIS A 47 -22.00 15.38 14.97
CA HIS A 47 -23.23 16.00 14.48
C HIS A 47 -24.24 16.21 15.63
N PRO A 48 -25.07 17.27 15.61
CA PRO A 48 -26.02 17.56 16.69
C PRO A 48 -27.05 16.46 16.99
N ASP A 49 -27.31 15.56 16.04
CA ASP A 49 -28.20 14.40 16.23
C ASP A 49 -27.53 13.22 16.96
N GLY A 50 -26.26 13.36 17.36
CA GLY A 50 -25.46 12.34 18.04
C GLY A 50 -24.71 11.40 17.09
N SER A 51 -24.89 11.51 15.77
CA SER A 51 -24.10 10.77 14.79
C SER A 51 -22.70 11.37 14.63
N GLN A 52 -21.78 10.56 14.08
CA GLN A 52 -20.43 10.98 13.74
C GLN A 52 -20.16 10.71 12.26
N GLY A 53 -19.17 11.40 11.71
CA GLY A 53 -18.69 11.17 10.34
C GLY A 53 -17.20 11.42 10.20
N ILE A 54 -16.61 10.94 9.10
CA ILE A 54 -15.22 11.19 8.73
C ILE A 54 -15.19 11.93 7.40
N LEU A 55 -14.47 13.05 7.36
CA LEU A 55 -14.13 13.75 6.13
C LEU A 55 -12.67 13.47 5.76
N LEU A 56 -12.46 12.77 4.66
CA LEU A 56 -11.15 12.60 4.03
C LEU A 56 -11.01 13.73 3.00
N ALA A 57 -10.13 14.70 3.24
CA ALA A 57 -9.89 15.81 2.33
C ALA A 57 -8.52 15.66 1.68
N ASN A 58 -8.48 15.56 0.35
CA ASN A 58 -7.23 15.44 -0.41
C ASN A 58 -7.09 16.64 -1.35
N LYS A 59 -5.88 17.19 -1.46
CA LYS A 59 -5.58 18.12 -2.55
C LYS A 59 -5.69 17.37 -3.88
N SER A 60 -6.41 17.95 -4.84
CA SER A 60 -6.51 17.38 -6.18
C SER A 60 -5.16 17.49 -6.90
N PRO A 61 -4.83 16.53 -7.78
CA PRO A 61 -3.76 16.72 -8.77
C PRO A 61 -4.01 17.98 -9.60
N PHE A 62 -2.94 18.59 -10.12
CA PHE A 62 -3.09 19.67 -11.09
C PHE A 62 -3.71 19.14 -12.37
N SER A 63 -4.56 19.96 -12.98
CA SER A 63 -5.05 19.70 -14.34
C SER A 63 -3.90 19.84 -15.33
N GLU A 64 -3.80 18.89 -16.26
CA GLU A 64 -2.86 18.95 -17.40
C GLU A 64 -3.51 19.61 -18.62
N GLU A 65 -4.78 20.03 -18.51
CA GLU A 65 -5.47 20.74 -19.58
C GLU A 65 -4.88 22.13 -19.79
N LYS A 66 -4.56 22.43 -21.04
CA LYS A 66 -3.90 23.68 -21.43
C LYS A 66 -4.65 24.91 -20.91
N SER A 67 -5.98 24.93 -20.99
CA SER A 67 -6.81 26.06 -20.54
C SER A 67 -6.69 26.34 -19.04
N ASP A 68 -6.57 25.29 -18.23
CA ASP A 68 -6.44 25.42 -16.78
C ASP A 68 -5.04 25.94 -16.42
N ILE A 69 -4.02 25.47 -17.12
CA ILE A 69 -2.64 25.96 -16.97
C ILE A 69 -2.55 27.44 -17.36
N GLU A 70 -3.09 27.82 -18.52
CA GLU A 70 -3.12 29.22 -18.97
C GLU A 70 -3.85 30.12 -17.98
N LYS A 71 -4.97 29.66 -17.43
CA LYS A 71 -5.71 30.38 -16.40
C LYS A 71 -4.92 30.50 -15.10
N LEU A 72 -4.26 29.43 -14.65
CA LEU A 72 -3.38 29.45 -13.47
C LEU A 72 -2.30 30.52 -13.64
N LEU A 73 -1.58 30.50 -14.77
CA LEU A 73 -0.51 31.45 -15.07
C LEU A 73 -1.01 32.90 -15.13
N ALA A 74 -2.20 33.13 -15.67
CA ALA A 74 -2.78 34.46 -15.80
C ALA A 74 -3.32 35.04 -14.47
N THR A 75 -3.73 34.18 -13.53
CA THR A 75 -4.41 34.58 -12.28
C THR A 75 -3.58 34.43 -11.02
N ALA A 76 -2.46 33.69 -11.09
CA ALA A 76 -1.57 33.43 -9.97
C ALA A 76 -1.03 34.72 -9.34
N GLN A 77 -1.18 34.84 -8.02
CA GLN A 77 -0.57 35.90 -7.24
C GLN A 77 0.55 35.31 -6.38
N LEU A 78 1.78 35.76 -6.62
CA LEU A 78 2.97 35.23 -5.97
C LEU A 78 3.34 36.07 -4.75
N GLN A 79 3.66 35.39 -3.66
CA GLN A 79 4.36 35.94 -2.50
C GLN A 79 5.69 35.20 -2.35
N GLU A 80 6.81 35.90 -2.54
CA GLU A 80 8.14 35.31 -2.36
C GLU A 80 8.39 34.96 -0.88
N ILE A 81 8.83 33.73 -0.64
CA ILE A 81 9.25 33.22 0.67
C ILE A 81 10.77 33.39 0.82
N SER A 82 11.52 32.98 -0.20
CA SER A 82 12.98 33.06 -0.21
C SER A 82 13.51 32.99 -1.64
N ARG A 83 14.74 33.48 -1.83
CA ARG A 83 15.45 33.42 -3.09
C ARG A 83 16.92 33.12 -2.85
N ASN A 84 17.46 32.19 -3.64
CA ASN A 84 18.88 31.94 -3.74
C ASN A 84 19.29 31.90 -5.22
N ASP A 85 19.98 32.94 -5.68
CA ASP A 85 20.33 33.12 -7.09
C ASP A 85 19.08 33.02 -8.01
N ILE A 86 19.05 32.05 -8.93
CA ILE A 86 17.91 31.80 -9.83
C ILE A 86 16.79 30.96 -9.18
N PHE A 87 16.97 30.45 -7.96
CA PHE A 87 16.01 29.59 -7.27
C PHE A 87 15.14 30.39 -6.30
N GLY A 88 13.93 30.76 -6.72
CA GLY A 88 12.91 31.39 -5.87
C GLY A 88 11.89 30.38 -5.34
N SER A 89 11.49 30.53 -4.07
CA SER A 89 10.38 29.81 -3.44
C SER A 89 9.23 30.77 -3.18
N TYR A 90 8.01 30.40 -3.53
CA TYR A 90 6.84 31.29 -3.47
C TYR A 90 5.63 30.56 -2.89
N ASN A 91 4.81 31.29 -2.15
CA ASN A 91 3.39 30.95 -1.99
C ASN A 91 2.65 31.50 -3.20
N ILE A 92 1.73 30.71 -3.76
CA ILE A 92 0.92 31.12 -4.92
C ILE A 92 -0.55 30.99 -4.55
N GLU A 93 -1.26 32.13 -4.59
CA GLU A 93 -2.71 32.14 -4.56
C GLU A 93 -3.24 31.96 -5.99
N ILE A 94 -4.17 31.03 -6.18
CA ILE A 94 -4.74 30.66 -7.48
C ILE A 94 -6.26 30.78 -7.46
N ASP A 95 -6.88 30.82 -8.64
CA ASP A 95 -8.33 30.80 -8.80
C ASP A 95 -8.97 29.64 -8.00
N PRO A 96 -9.99 29.88 -7.16
CA PRO A 96 -10.60 28.85 -6.33
C PRO A 96 -11.14 27.64 -7.11
N LYS A 97 -11.56 27.81 -8.36
CA LYS A 97 -12.04 26.70 -9.22
C LYS A 97 -10.91 25.75 -9.62
N LEU A 98 -9.66 26.20 -9.58
CA LEU A 98 -8.47 25.37 -9.82
C LEU A 98 -7.97 24.69 -8.53
N ASN A 99 -8.49 25.05 -7.36
CA ASN A 99 -8.04 24.59 -6.05
C ASN A 99 -9.09 23.71 -5.35
N LEU A 100 -9.73 22.81 -6.11
CA LEU A 100 -10.72 21.87 -5.57
C LEU A 100 -10.06 20.79 -4.71
N LEU A 101 -10.75 20.38 -3.65
CA LEU A 101 -10.37 19.23 -2.84
C LEU A 101 -11.16 18.01 -3.31
N LYS A 102 -10.44 16.91 -3.56
CA LYS A 102 -11.07 15.61 -3.78
C LYS A 102 -11.34 14.96 -2.43
N SER A 103 -12.60 14.96 -2.03
CA SER A 103 -12.99 14.56 -0.68
C SER A 103 -13.91 13.35 -0.65
N GLN A 104 -13.91 12.64 0.48
CA GLN A 104 -14.90 11.61 0.81
C GLN A 104 -15.50 11.92 2.18
N LEU A 105 -16.82 11.91 2.27
CA LEU A 105 -17.54 12.05 3.52
C LEU A 105 -18.22 10.72 3.86
N ILE A 106 -17.92 10.17 5.03
CA ILE A 106 -18.42 8.88 5.49
C ILE A 106 -19.25 9.12 6.75
N TYR A 107 -20.55 8.87 6.71
CA TYR A 107 -21.46 9.04 7.84
C TYR A 107 -22.75 8.23 7.64
N PRO A 108 -23.42 7.79 8.72
CA PRO A 108 -22.88 7.75 10.08
C PRO A 108 -21.77 6.69 10.20
N ILE A 109 -20.87 6.84 11.17
CA ILE A 109 -19.78 5.89 11.46
C ILE A 109 -19.90 5.27 12.84
N ASN A 110 -19.06 4.26 13.12
CA ASN A 110 -18.86 3.65 14.43
C ASN A 110 -17.38 3.69 14.84
N ASP A 111 -17.08 3.28 16.07
CA ASP A 111 -15.72 3.26 16.62
C ASP A 111 -14.73 2.45 15.77
N ARG A 112 -15.19 1.41 15.07
CA ARG A 112 -14.35 0.60 14.18
C ARG A 112 -13.84 1.42 12.99
N LEU A 113 -14.68 2.26 12.38
CA LEU A 113 -14.24 3.15 11.30
C LEU A 113 -13.33 4.26 11.82
N ILE A 114 -13.58 4.78 13.02
CA ILE A 114 -12.70 5.76 13.66
C ILE A 114 -11.29 5.16 13.83
N ALA A 115 -11.20 3.96 14.41
CA ALA A 115 -9.93 3.26 14.58
C ALA A 115 -9.22 2.96 13.24
N LYS A 116 -9.97 2.67 12.17
CA LYS A 116 -9.40 2.42 10.83
C LYS A 116 -8.70 3.64 10.25
N TYR A 117 -9.29 4.83 10.37
CA TYR A 117 -8.76 6.07 9.79
C TYR A 117 -7.84 6.85 10.73
N ARG A 118 -7.80 6.47 12.02
CA ARG A 118 -6.83 7.01 12.96
C ARG A 118 -5.42 6.59 12.57
N GLN A 119 -4.58 7.58 12.34
CA GLN A 119 -3.17 7.38 12.13
C GLN A 119 -2.51 7.07 13.46
N GLU A 120 -1.72 6.00 13.46
CA GLU A 120 -0.93 5.59 14.61
C GLU A 120 0.54 5.87 14.36
N GLU A 121 1.25 6.21 15.43
CA GLU A 121 2.71 6.27 15.39
C GLU A 121 3.29 4.91 14.98
N LYS A 122 4.34 4.96 14.16
CA LYS A 122 5.13 3.81 13.77
C LYS A 122 6.49 3.87 14.45
N PHE A 123 6.94 2.72 14.92
CA PHE A 123 8.22 2.55 15.57
C PHE A 123 9.12 1.67 14.72
N VAL A 124 10.41 2.01 14.69
CA VAL A 124 11.43 1.20 14.05
C VAL A 124 11.84 0.07 14.99
N ILE A 125 11.84 -1.16 14.47
CA ILE A 125 12.35 -2.35 15.14
C ILE A 125 13.59 -2.79 14.40
N ARG A 126 14.66 -3.11 15.15
CA ARG A 126 15.89 -3.74 14.66
C ARG A 126 15.96 -5.14 15.24
N GLU A 127 15.40 -6.10 14.52
CA GLU A 127 15.28 -7.48 15.00
C GLU A 127 16.55 -8.26 14.71
N THR A 128 17.27 -8.64 15.77
CA THR A 128 18.39 -9.59 15.68
C THR A 128 17.89 -11.02 15.48
N PRO A 129 18.73 -11.98 15.10
CA PRO A 129 18.34 -13.39 15.06
C PRO A 129 17.74 -13.89 16.37
N GLU A 130 18.29 -13.48 17.51
CA GLU A 130 17.77 -13.86 18.83
C GLU A 130 16.35 -13.31 19.06
N LEU A 131 16.10 -12.06 18.65
CA LEU A 131 14.76 -11.46 18.73
C LEU A 131 13.77 -12.13 17.76
N TYR A 132 14.22 -12.57 16.60
CA TYR A 132 13.38 -13.37 15.71
C TYR A 132 12.92 -14.66 16.41
N GLU A 133 13.86 -15.41 16.98
CA GLU A 133 13.57 -16.68 17.66
C GLU A 133 12.69 -16.51 18.91
N THR A 134 12.93 -15.46 19.68
CA THR A 134 12.26 -15.26 20.99
C THR A 134 10.97 -14.43 20.92
N VAL A 135 10.76 -13.64 19.86
CA VAL A 135 9.61 -12.73 19.74
C VAL A 135 8.80 -13.02 18.47
N THR A 136 9.44 -12.91 17.31
CA THR A 136 8.72 -12.96 16.02
C THR A 136 8.23 -14.36 15.69
N ARG A 137 9.04 -15.40 15.89
CA ARG A 137 8.62 -16.80 15.67
C ARG A 137 7.41 -17.17 16.55
N PRO A 138 7.41 -16.93 17.87
CA PRO A 138 6.22 -17.11 18.71
C PRO A 138 5.00 -16.30 18.25
N TYR A 139 5.22 -15.07 17.75
CA TYR A 139 4.15 -14.27 17.16
C TYR A 139 3.54 -14.97 15.94
N ILE A 140 4.37 -15.47 15.03
CA ILE A 140 3.91 -16.15 13.81
C ILE A 140 3.10 -17.40 14.17
N GLU A 141 3.63 -18.22 15.08
CA GLU A 141 2.98 -19.47 15.50
C GLU A 141 1.60 -19.23 16.12
N LYS A 142 1.44 -18.12 16.86
CA LYS A 142 0.21 -17.82 17.59
C LYS A 142 -0.79 -16.92 16.85
N TYR A 143 -0.32 -15.98 16.03
CA TYR A 143 -1.15 -14.88 15.52
C TYR A 143 -1.12 -14.74 13.99
N GLN A 144 -0.42 -15.59 13.25
CA GLN A 144 -0.46 -15.51 11.78
C GLN A 144 -1.89 -15.68 11.24
N LEU A 145 -2.15 -15.04 10.10
CA LEU A 145 -3.40 -15.20 9.38
C LEU A 145 -3.54 -16.60 8.79
N ASN A 146 -4.78 -17.03 8.59
CA ASN A 146 -5.08 -18.28 7.89
C ASN A 146 -4.60 -18.19 6.42
N LEU A 147 -3.84 -19.20 5.98
CA LEU A 147 -3.26 -19.31 4.64
C LEU A 147 -4.13 -20.06 3.63
N ASN A 148 -5.35 -20.46 3.97
CA ASN A 148 -6.26 -21.22 3.09
C ASN A 148 -6.46 -20.55 1.73
N TRP A 149 -6.52 -19.22 1.69
CA TRP A 149 -6.67 -18.51 0.42
C TRP A 149 -5.42 -18.69 -0.47
N VAL A 150 -4.22 -18.73 0.11
CA VAL A 150 -2.96 -19.00 -0.60
C VAL A 150 -3.02 -20.41 -1.20
N TYR A 151 -3.36 -21.40 -0.38
CA TYR A 151 -3.43 -22.79 -0.83
C TYR A 151 -4.51 -23.00 -1.88
N ASN A 152 -5.67 -22.34 -1.76
CA ASN A 152 -6.70 -22.38 -2.80
C ASN A 152 -6.19 -21.81 -4.14
N CYS A 153 -5.37 -20.77 -4.13
CA CYS A 153 -4.74 -20.25 -5.35
C CYS A 153 -3.72 -21.24 -5.94
N LEU A 154 -2.81 -21.77 -5.12
CA LEU A 154 -1.78 -22.72 -5.54
C LEU A 154 -2.40 -24.02 -6.10
N GLU A 155 -3.48 -24.51 -5.48
CA GLU A 155 -4.20 -25.71 -5.89
C GLU A 155 -5.30 -25.46 -6.95
N LYS A 156 -5.35 -24.26 -7.53
CA LYS A 156 -6.30 -23.88 -8.60
C LYS A 156 -7.77 -24.01 -8.22
N ARG A 157 -8.09 -23.84 -6.94
CA ARG A 157 -9.47 -23.78 -6.42
C ARG A 157 -10.05 -22.36 -6.43
N SER A 158 -9.21 -21.32 -6.53
CA SER A 158 -9.61 -19.92 -6.62
C SER A 158 -8.64 -19.09 -7.47
N GLU A 159 -9.09 -17.93 -7.94
CA GLU A 159 -8.27 -16.91 -8.64
C GLU A 159 -7.55 -17.43 -9.92
N VAL A 160 -8.05 -18.53 -10.51
CA VAL A 160 -7.41 -19.17 -11.67
C VAL A 160 -7.36 -18.24 -12.89
N ASP A 161 -8.40 -17.42 -13.06
CA ASP A 161 -8.51 -16.41 -14.11
C ASP A 161 -7.53 -15.24 -13.94
N LYS A 162 -6.99 -15.04 -12.73
CA LYS A 162 -6.01 -13.99 -12.41
C LYS A 162 -4.56 -14.43 -12.61
N ILE A 163 -4.33 -15.69 -12.97
CA ILE A 163 -2.98 -16.21 -13.20
C ILE A 163 -2.38 -15.57 -14.45
N VAL A 164 -1.18 -15.02 -14.28
CA VAL A 164 -0.35 -14.47 -15.35
C VAL A 164 0.59 -15.53 -15.89
N PHE A 165 1.21 -16.30 -14.99
CA PHE A 165 2.19 -17.33 -15.31
C PHE A 165 2.26 -18.35 -14.16
N GLU A 166 2.68 -19.57 -14.47
CA GLU A 166 2.97 -20.60 -13.48
C GLU A 166 4.18 -21.42 -13.92
N ASP A 167 5.09 -21.62 -12.97
CA ASP A 167 6.11 -22.65 -13.01
C ASP A 167 5.67 -23.79 -12.08
N PRO A 168 5.25 -24.96 -12.58
CA PRO A 168 4.57 -25.98 -11.79
C PRO A 168 5.50 -26.83 -10.92
N ASP A 169 6.80 -26.54 -10.90
CA ASP A 169 7.74 -27.27 -10.04
C ASP A 169 7.39 -27.06 -8.55
N ASN A 170 7.32 -28.17 -7.79
CA ASN A 170 6.88 -28.11 -6.39
C ASN A 170 7.92 -27.47 -5.46
N GLU A 171 9.19 -27.46 -5.85
CA GLU A 171 10.31 -27.04 -5.03
C GLU A 171 10.79 -25.63 -5.41
N ASN A 172 10.99 -25.38 -6.70
CA ASN A 172 11.54 -24.15 -7.25
C ASN A 172 10.54 -23.36 -8.11
N GLY A 173 9.30 -23.84 -8.23
CA GLY A 173 8.23 -23.21 -8.98
C GLY A 173 7.35 -22.29 -8.15
N PHE A 174 6.48 -21.57 -8.84
CA PHE A 174 5.60 -20.54 -8.27
C PHE A 174 4.45 -20.21 -9.20
N VAL A 175 3.41 -19.57 -8.65
CA VAL A 175 2.33 -18.95 -9.43
C VAL A 175 2.49 -17.43 -9.39
N LEU A 176 2.43 -16.78 -10.55
CA LEU A 176 2.34 -15.32 -10.70
C LEU A 176 0.88 -14.93 -10.96
N LEU A 177 0.30 -14.08 -10.12
CA LEU A 177 -1.11 -13.71 -10.19
C LEU A 177 -1.31 -12.22 -9.97
N GLN A 178 -2.38 -11.66 -10.54
CA GLN A 178 -2.80 -10.29 -10.30
C GLN A 178 -3.15 -10.08 -8.81
N ASP A 179 -2.56 -9.06 -8.18
CA ASP A 179 -2.84 -8.69 -6.80
C ASP A 179 -4.22 -8.03 -6.69
N ILE A 180 -4.91 -8.24 -5.56
CA ILE A 180 -6.24 -7.68 -5.29
C ILE A 180 -6.29 -6.14 -5.33
N LYS A 181 -5.15 -5.47 -5.15
CA LYS A 181 -5.05 -3.99 -5.21
C LYS A 181 -5.06 -3.44 -6.62
N TRP A 182 -4.88 -4.27 -7.64
CA TRP A 182 -4.86 -3.85 -9.03
C TRP A 182 -6.09 -4.35 -9.77
N ASP A 183 -6.70 -3.49 -10.57
CA ASP A 183 -7.91 -3.79 -11.35
C ASP A 183 -7.61 -4.45 -12.70
N GLY A 184 -6.34 -4.58 -13.07
CA GLY A 184 -5.90 -5.18 -14.32
C GLY A 184 -5.99 -4.24 -15.52
N LYS A 185 -6.28 -2.94 -15.32
CA LYS A 185 -6.52 -1.98 -16.41
C LYS A 185 -5.36 -1.01 -16.60
N THR A 186 -5.04 -0.25 -15.56
CA THR A 186 -4.01 0.80 -15.68
C THR A 186 -2.64 0.18 -15.45
N LEU A 187 -1.75 0.22 -16.45
CA LEU A 187 -0.42 -0.38 -16.29
C LEU A 187 0.47 0.41 -15.32
N GLU A 188 0.21 1.70 -15.11
CA GLU A 188 0.98 2.54 -14.20
C GLU A 188 0.83 2.15 -12.73
N ASN A 189 -0.24 1.44 -12.36
CA ASN A 189 -0.43 0.85 -11.04
C ASN A 189 -0.43 -0.69 -11.09
N LEU A 190 0.20 -1.28 -12.13
CA LEU A 190 0.34 -2.74 -12.22
C LEU A 190 0.89 -3.30 -10.91
N TYR A 191 0.22 -4.33 -10.42
CA TYR A 191 0.59 -5.07 -9.22
C TYR A 191 0.28 -6.56 -9.44
N VAL A 192 1.33 -7.36 -9.52
CA VAL A 192 1.23 -8.82 -9.53
C VAL A 192 2.11 -9.42 -8.42
N LEU A 193 1.78 -10.64 -8.01
CA LEU A 193 2.36 -11.32 -6.87
C LEU A 193 2.81 -12.73 -7.30
N ALA A 194 4.06 -13.07 -7.04
CA ALA A 194 4.56 -14.43 -7.19
C ALA A 194 4.50 -15.16 -5.85
N ILE A 195 3.86 -16.32 -5.80
CA ILE A 195 3.73 -17.17 -4.59
C ILE A 195 4.39 -18.52 -4.88
N CYS A 196 5.39 -18.91 -4.10
CA CYS A 196 6.08 -20.19 -4.31
C CYS A 196 5.16 -21.39 -4.07
N HIS A 197 5.36 -22.49 -4.79
CA HIS A 197 4.65 -23.74 -4.51
C HIS A 197 5.13 -24.39 -3.21
N ARG A 198 6.44 -24.33 -2.94
CA ARG A 198 7.07 -24.89 -1.74
C ARG A 198 6.38 -24.37 -0.47
N HIS A 199 5.95 -25.30 0.39
CA HIS A 199 5.38 -24.98 1.70
C HIS A 199 6.48 -24.77 2.75
N GLY A 200 6.17 -24.00 3.80
CA GLY A 200 7.01 -23.87 5.00
C GLY A 200 7.98 -22.68 5.00
N LEU A 201 8.20 -22.03 3.85
CA LEU A 201 8.92 -20.76 3.78
C LEU A 201 7.98 -19.60 4.17
N LYS A 202 8.19 -19.00 5.35
CA LYS A 202 7.30 -17.98 5.92
C LYS A 202 7.67 -16.57 5.48
N SER A 203 8.96 -16.29 5.33
CA SER A 203 9.49 -14.97 4.97
C SER A 203 10.94 -15.06 4.51
N VAL A 204 11.58 -13.92 4.22
CA VAL A 204 13.02 -13.86 3.92
C VAL A 204 13.90 -14.47 5.02
N ARG A 205 13.45 -14.56 6.28
CA ARG A 205 14.19 -15.21 7.38
C ARG A 205 14.47 -16.68 7.15
N ASP A 206 13.61 -17.36 6.39
CA ASP A 206 13.76 -18.80 6.11
C ASP A 206 14.64 -19.06 4.88
N LEU A 207 14.97 -18.03 4.09
CA LEU A 207 15.75 -18.18 2.86
C LEU A 207 17.22 -18.47 3.15
N THR A 208 17.76 -19.38 2.35
CA THR A 208 19.16 -19.82 2.36
C THR A 208 19.75 -19.87 0.96
N GLY A 209 21.04 -20.18 0.84
CA GLY A 209 21.68 -20.42 -0.46
C GLY A 209 21.02 -21.55 -1.28
N ASP A 210 20.38 -22.53 -0.62
CA ASP A 210 19.68 -23.63 -1.30
C ASP A 210 18.40 -23.15 -2.03
N ASP A 211 17.90 -21.96 -1.70
CA ASP A 211 16.71 -21.37 -2.29
C ASP A 211 17.01 -20.51 -3.52
N LEU A 212 18.30 -20.33 -3.89
CA LEU A 212 18.71 -19.44 -4.99
C LEU A 212 18.04 -19.81 -6.33
N GLU A 213 17.91 -21.09 -6.65
CA GLU A 213 17.27 -21.52 -7.90
C GLU A 213 15.79 -21.08 -7.97
N MET A 214 15.04 -21.26 -6.89
CA MET A 214 13.67 -20.76 -6.78
C MET A 214 13.63 -19.25 -6.94
N LEU A 215 14.55 -18.50 -6.31
CA LEU A 215 14.59 -17.04 -6.38
C LEU A 215 14.91 -16.54 -7.80
N TYR A 216 15.82 -17.19 -8.52
CA TYR A 216 16.08 -16.90 -9.93
C TYR A 216 14.86 -17.16 -10.80
N ASN A 217 14.20 -18.31 -10.62
CA ASN A 217 12.96 -18.63 -11.33
C ASN A 217 11.89 -17.57 -11.08
N MET A 218 11.67 -17.21 -9.81
CA MET A 218 10.70 -16.17 -9.44
C MET A 218 11.04 -14.83 -10.09
N ARG A 219 12.30 -14.41 -10.14
CA ARG A 219 12.71 -13.15 -10.79
C ARG A 219 12.52 -13.23 -12.31
N ASP A 220 13.24 -14.16 -12.95
CA ASP A 220 13.45 -14.14 -14.39
C ASP A 220 12.17 -14.52 -15.14
N LYS A 221 11.49 -15.59 -14.69
CA LYS A 221 10.25 -16.05 -15.34
C LYS A 221 9.08 -15.09 -15.10
N SER A 222 9.03 -14.41 -13.94
CA SER A 222 8.00 -13.39 -13.71
C SER A 222 8.19 -12.16 -14.57
N LEU A 223 9.43 -11.65 -14.66
CA LEU A 223 9.73 -10.48 -15.49
C LEU A 223 9.46 -10.76 -16.97
N GLU A 224 9.83 -11.95 -17.45
CA GLU A 224 9.51 -12.39 -18.81
C GLU A 224 7.99 -12.47 -19.03
N ALA A 225 7.25 -13.09 -18.09
CA ALA A 225 5.80 -13.18 -18.20
C ALA A 225 5.10 -11.80 -18.18
N ILE A 226 5.59 -10.88 -17.35
CA ILE A 226 5.10 -9.49 -17.29
C ILE A 226 5.38 -8.78 -18.62
N ASN A 227 6.56 -8.97 -19.19
CA ASN A 227 6.90 -8.40 -20.50
C ASN A 227 5.99 -8.94 -21.60
N GLN A 228 5.82 -10.26 -21.69
CA GLN A 228 5.00 -10.90 -22.70
C GLN A 228 3.52 -10.49 -22.61
N LYS A 229 2.96 -10.41 -21.39
CA LYS A 229 1.53 -10.13 -21.19
C LYS A 229 1.21 -8.63 -21.25
N TYR A 230 2.08 -7.78 -20.72
CA TYR A 230 1.79 -6.35 -20.49
C TYR A 230 2.71 -5.39 -21.23
N GLY A 231 3.75 -5.87 -21.91
CA GLY A 231 4.69 -5.05 -22.68
C GLY A 231 5.64 -4.18 -21.82
N LEU A 232 5.67 -4.39 -20.50
CA LEU A 232 6.58 -3.67 -19.61
C LEU A 232 7.96 -4.30 -19.64
N LYS A 233 9.01 -3.48 -19.74
CA LYS A 233 10.39 -3.95 -19.68
C LYS A 233 10.79 -4.29 -18.25
N THR A 234 11.81 -5.13 -18.12
CA THR A 234 12.32 -5.56 -16.80
C THR A 234 12.76 -4.39 -15.92
N ASP A 235 13.35 -3.35 -16.50
CA ASP A 235 13.78 -2.11 -15.83
C ASP A 235 12.63 -1.15 -15.46
N GLN A 236 11.39 -1.48 -15.83
CA GLN A 236 10.19 -0.76 -15.43
C GLN A 236 9.45 -1.43 -14.27
N ILE A 237 10.00 -2.51 -13.72
CA ILE A 237 9.37 -3.30 -12.66
C ILE A 237 10.25 -3.31 -11.41
N LYS A 238 9.62 -3.02 -10.26
CA LYS A 238 10.23 -3.16 -8.95
C LYS A 238 9.81 -4.50 -8.34
N CYS A 239 10.79 -5.31 -7.96
CA CYS A 239 10.61 -6.66 -7.42
C CYS A 239 11.09 -6.73 -5.97
N TYR A 240 10.24 -7.10 -5.00
CA TYR A 240 10.62 -7.08 -3.59
C TYR A 240 9.79 -8.00 -2.70
N PHE A 241 10.36 -8.38 -1.57
CA PHE A 241 9.66 -9.02 -0.45
C PHE A 241 9.21 -7.99 0.56
N HIS A 242 8.11 -8.28 1.26
CA HIS A 242 7.83 -7.59 2.51
C HIS A 242 8.54 -8.25 3.69
N TYR A 243 9.13 -7.43 4.57
CA TYR A 243 9.55 -7.84 5.91
C TYR A 243 9.08 -6.82 6.94
N GLN A 244 8.17 -7.16 7.85
CA GLN A 244 7.45 -8.44 7.95
C GLN A 244 6.33 -8.56 6.90
N PRO A 245 6.05 -9.77 6.37
CA PRO A 245 4.98 -9.96 5.40
C PRO A 245 3.59 -9.86 6.03
N SER A 246 2.56 -9.66 5.18
CA SER A 246 1.16 -9.65 5.63
C SER A 246 0.61 -11.05 5.93
N PHE A 247 1.18 -12.07 5.30
CA PHE A 247 0.89 -13.48 5.52
C PHE A 247 2.18 -14.29 5.38
N TYR A 248 2.32 -15.36 6.16
CA TYR A 248 3.58 -16.09 6.31
C TYR A 248 3.68 -17.30 5.37
N HIS A 249 3.60 -17.03 4.08
CA HIS A 249 3.96 -17.92 2.97
C HIS A 249 4.74 -17.09 1.97
N LEU A 250 5.94 -17.50 1.59
CA LEU A 250 6.88 -16.67 0.84
C LEU A 250 6.27 -16.18 -0.49
N HIS A 251 6.39 -14.89 -0.75
CA HIS A 251 5.88 -14.24 -1.95
C HIS A 251 6.72 -13.02 -2.32
N VAL A 252 6.75 -12.70 -3.61
CA VAL A 252 7.43 -11.53 -4.19
C VAL A 252 6.41 -10.63 -4.85
N HIS A 253 6.50 -9.33 -4.53
CA HIS A 253 5.72 -8.28 -5.16
C HIS A 253 6.42 -7.79 -6.43
N PHE A 254 5.69 -7.69 -7.53
CA PHE A 254 6.12 -7.06 -8.78
C PHE A 254 5.17 -5.91 -9.09
N ILE A 255 5.70 -4.69 -9.03
CA ILE A 255 4.92 -3.48 -9.31
C ILE A 255 5.57 -2.66 -10.41
N ASN A 256 4.77 -1.88 -11.14
CA ASN A 256 5.32 -0.86 -12.02
C ASN A 256 6.16 0.13 -11.21
N LEU A 257 7.33 0.52 -11.73
CA LEU A 257 8.22 1.50 -11.10
C LEU A 257 7.54 2.86 -10.85
N LYS A 258 6.56 3.22 -11.68
CA LYS A 258 5.76 4.44 -11.50
C LYS A 258 4.80 4.37 -10.31
N TYR A 259 4.50 3.18 -9.80
CA TYR A 259 3.48 2.99 -8.77
C TYR A 259 4.05 3.21 -7.38
N ASP A 260 3.55 4.22 -6.66
CA ASP A 260 3.79 4.37 -5.22
C ASP A 260 2.89 3.41 -4.42
N ALA A 261 3.20 2.11 -4.53
CA ALA A 261 2.43 1.07 -3.86
C ALA A 261 2.62 1.13 -2.33
N PRO A 262 1.57 0.84 -1.54
CA PRO A 262 1.71 0.72 -0.09
C PRO A 262 2.78 -0.29 0.32
N ALA A 263 3.57 0.06 1.35
CA ALA A 263 4.65 -0.77 1.90
C ALA A 263 5.79 -1.10 0.92
N SER A 264 5.96 -0.31 -0.16
CA SER A 264 7.09 -0.45 -1.09
C SER A 264 8.38 0.27 -0.63
N THR A 265 8.38 0.93 0.53
CA THR A 265 9.54 1.68 1.03
C THR A 265 10.56 0.79 1.75
N THR A 266 11.79 1.28 1.95
CA THR A 266 12.90 0.54 2.58
C THR A 266 12.61 0.01 4.00
N MET A 267 11.56 0.53 4.66
CA MET A 267 11.14 0.09 6.00
C MET A 267 10.17 -1.09 5.99
N SER A 268 9.88 -1.64 4.80
CA SER A 268 8.99 -2.78 4.59
C SER A 268 9.43 -3.65 3.42
N ALA A 269 10.05 -3.08 2.40
CA ALA A 269 10.50 -3.78 1.20
C ALA A 269 11.99 -4.12 1.24
N ILE A 270 12.32 -5.35 0.85
CA ILE A 270 13.68 -5.84 0.59
C ILE A 270 13.71 -6.30 -0.87
N LEU A 271 14.54 -5.70 -1.72
CA LEU A 271 14.56 -5.99 -3.16
C LEU A 271 14.95 -7.46 -3.42
N LEU A 272 14.30 -8.10 -4.39
CA LEU A 272 14.58 -9.49 -4.74
C LEU A 272 16.04 -9.69 -5.18
N ASP A 273 16.58 -8.78 -6.00
CA ASP A 273 17.99 -8.85 -6.42
C ASP A 273 18.96 -8.69 -5.26
N ASP A 274 18.63 -7.84 -4.27
CA ASP A 274 19.45 -7.72 -3.06
C ASP A 274 19.40 -9.01 -2.22
N VAL A 275 18.23 -9.65 -2.13
CA VAL A 275 18.09 -10.95 -1.45
C VAL A 275 18.95 -12.02 -2.11
N ILE A 276 18.87 -12.12 -3.43
CA ILE A 276 19.68 -13.05 -4.23
C ILE A 276 21.17 -12.78 -3.98
N ASN A 277 21.64 -11.55 -4.19
CA ASN A 277 23.04 -11.20 -4.02
C ASN A 277 23.53 -11.46 -2.59
N ASN A 278 22.72 -11.16 -1.58
CA ASN A 278 23.07 -11.42 -0.18
C ASN A 278 23.27 -12.91 0.11
N LEU A 279 22.45 -13.78 -0.49
CA LEU A 279 22.54 -15.23 -0.34
C LEU A 279 23.70 -15.83 -1.14
N GLU A 280 23.99 -15.30 -2.33
CA GLU A 280 25.19 -15.66 -3.10
C GLU A 280 26.48 -15.34 -2.34
N LEU A 281 26.52 -14.19 -1.65
CA LEU A 281 27.66 -13.78 -0.82
C LEU A 281 27.75 -14.58 0.49
N ASN A 282 26.60 -14.91 1.09
CA ASN A 282 26.51 -15.66 2.33
C ASN A 282 25.21 -16.48 2.37
N PRO A 283 25.28 -17.82 2.19
CA PRO A 283 24.11 -18.70 2.18
C PRO A 283 23.21 -18.63 3.42
N GLU A 284 23.72 -18.11 4.54
CA GLU A 284 22.99 -17.98 5.80
C GLU A 284 22.75 -16.50 6.19
N HIS A 285 22.80 -15.57 5.22
CA HIS A 285 22.68 -14.14 5.45
C HIS A 285 21.44 -13.79 6.29
N TYR A 286 20.25 -14.21 5.85
CA TYR A 286 19.00 -13.80 6.50
C TYR A 286 18.77 -14.47 7.87
N LYS A 287 19.38 -15.62 8.12
CA LYS A 287 19.39 -16.24 9.45
C LYS A 287 20.24 -15.46 10.46
N LYS A 288 21.29 -14.76 10.00
CA LYS A 288 22.29 -14.10 10.86
C LYS A 288 22.15 -12.57 10.93
N SER A 289 21.54 -11.96 9.92
CA SER A 289 21.41 -10.51 9.82
C SER A 289 20.40 -9.93 10.83
N THR A 290 20.64 -8.69 11.25
CA THR A 290 19.62 -7.88 11.90
C THR A 290 18.72 -7.26 10.84
N LEU A 291 17.42 -7.53 10.89
CA LEU A 291 16.47 -6.99 9.92
C LEU A 291 15.69 -5.82 10.54
N THR A 292 15.58 -4.74 9.78
CA THR A 292 14.94 -3.51 10.24
C THR A 292 13.59 -3.33 9.57
N PHE A 293 12.55 -3.07 10.35
CA PHE A 293 11.19 -2.83 9.85
C PHE A 293 10.43 -1.86 10.75
N THR A 294 9.20 -1.49 10.36
CA THR A 294 8.32 -0.67 11.20
C THR A 294 7.07 -1.40 11.63
N ARG A 295 6.57 -1.06 12.82
CA ARG A 295 5.24 -1.48 13.31
C ARG A 295 4.50 -0.34 13.96
N LYS A 296 3.16 -0.38 13.86
CA LYS A 296 2.29 0.61 14.51
C LYS A 296 2.28 0.39 16.02
N ASN A 297 1.96 1.43 16.79
CA ASN A 297 1.86 1.36 18.24
C ASN A 297 0.92 0.26 18.75
N GLY A 298 -0.26 0.12 18.13
CA GLY A 298 -1.27 -0.88 18.49
C GLY A 298 -1.06 -2.26 17.87
N ASP A 299 0.04 -2.48 17.13
CA ASP A 299 0.35 -3.77 16.52
C ASP A 299 0.79 -4.79 17.59
N LYS A 300 0.25 -6.01 17.54
CA LYS A 300 0.54 -7.05 18.53
C LYS A 300 2.01 -7.48 18.52
N LEU A 301 2.69 -7.46 17.37
CA LEU A 301 4.12 -7.72 17.30
C LEU A 301 4.90 -6.60 18.00
N MET A 302 4.49 -5.34 17.83
CA MET A 302 5.12 -4.20 18.52
C MET A 302 5.00 -4.32 20.05
N GLU A 303 3.84 -4.77 20.54
CA GLU A 303 3.63 -5.07 21.96
C GLU A 303 4.64 -6.11 22.46
N MET A 304 4.77 -7.25 21.76
CA MET A 304 5.68 -8.33 22.14
C MET A 304 7.16 -7.90 22.12
N PHE A 305 7.58 -7.08 21.15
CA PHE A 305 8.94 -6.52 21.13
C PHE A 305 9.19 -5.60 22.34
N ARG A 306 8.22 -4.78 22.74
CA ARG A 306 8.36 -3.91 23.91
C ARG A 306 8.45 -4.69 25.22
N GLU A 307 7.74 -5.81 25.31
CA GLU A 307 7.84 -6.71 26.48
C GLU A 307 9.22 -7.37 26.53
N ALA A 308 9.71 -7.88 25.40
CA ALA A 308 11.02 -8.52 25.33
C ALA A 308 12.18 -7.58 25.64
N LEU A 309 12.12 -6.33 25.18
CA LEU A 309 13.20 -5.34 25.36
C LEU A 309 13.19 -4.63 26.73
N LYS A 310 12.19 -4.89 27.58
CA LYS A 310 12.15 -4.38 28.96
C LYS A 310 12.88 -5.30 29.95
N ASN A 311 13.11 -6.55 29.57
CA ASN A 311 13.79 -7.56 30.36
C ASN A 311 15.27 -7.61 29.98
#